data_AF-A0A522YLR3-F1
#
_entry.id   AF-A0A522YLR3-F1
#
_cell.length_a   1.000
_cell.length_b   1.000
_cell.length_c   1.000
_cell.angle_alpha   90.00
_cell.angle_beta   90.00
_cell.angle_gamma   90.00
#
_symmetry.space_group_name_H-M   'P 1'
#
loop_
_entity.id
_entity.type
_entity.pdbx_description
1 polymer ?
#
loop_
_entity_poly.entity_id
_entity_poly.type
_entity_poly.pdbx_seq_one_letter_code
_entity_poly.pdbx_strand_id
1 'polypeptide(L)'
;MALLMFVLLLPLTFAFTRYVTQAVTAATRERQQKAAGQMAGNVVADYMRQFSQNAYSGHYDTASLSRPRTFYTAGYSTVTFSADEANRTLWLRAEGGIGTPDAPATRKRVEALIQFSSDLVQYGTMVNGPFTISASNVSYLGGLWSNGNLSVTGASVRFNGGPVVVNGNVSGAASVVIDGDLYYSGASAGSVTVLGNRYNFIPGTTWPTLDFNYYDAHYTYKTTVSRTIVMNSTQTFTVVGVGTYAIPASGAIIYGENCNLTVRGAVNGR
;
A
#
# COMPACT_ATOMS: atom_id res chain seq x y z
N MET A 1 62.05 -13.85 -49.61
CA MET A 1 61.41 -14.23 -48.33
C MET A 1 60.82 -13.04 -47.58
N ALA A 2 61.53 -11.91 -47.41
CA ALA A 2 61.02 -10.73 -46.70
C ALA A 2 59.70 -10.16 -47.28
N LEU A 3 59.55 -10.08 -48.60
CA LEU A 3 58.35 -9.54 -49.26
C LEU A 3 57.09 -10.40 -49.00
N LEU A 4 57.27 -11.73 -48.97
CA LEU A 4 56.21 -12.72 -48.71
C LEU A 4 55.77 -12.67 -47.23
N MET A 5 56.70 -12.38 -46.32
CA MET A 5 56.41 -12.10 -44.92
C MET A 5 55.61 -10.80 -44.74
N PHE A 6 55.96 -9.72 -45.46
CA PHE A 6 55.23 -8.45 -45.39
C PHE A 6 53.79 -8.57 -45.89
N VAL A 7 53.56 -9.30 -46.99
CA VAL A 7 52.21 -9.52 -47.55
C VAL A 7 51.32 -10.34 -46.60
N LEU A 8 51.88 -11.19 -45.75
CA LEU A 8 51.12 -11.97 -44.78
C LEU A 8 50.96 -11.26 -43.42
N LEU A 9 51.99 -10.56 -42.95
CA LEU A 9 52.02 -9.91 -41.63
C LEU A 9 51.20 -8.61 -41.57
N LEU A 10 51.18 -7.80 -42.65
CA LEU A 10 50.39 -6.55 -42.69
C LEU A 10 48.88 -6.78 -42.57
N PRO A 11 48.24 -7.64 -43.39
CA PRO A 11 46.80 -7.87 -43.25
C PRO A 11 46.46 -8.59 -41.94
N LEU A 12 47.35 -9.42 -41.41
CA LEU A 12 47.15 -10.11 -40.13
C LEU A 12 47.22 -9.14 -38.93
N THR A 13 48.18 -8.22 -38.92
CA THR A 13 48.29 -7.18 -37.88
C THR A 13 47.13 -6.18 -37.98
N PHE A 14 46.69 -5.82 -39.19
CA PHE A 14 45.50 -4.97 -39.39
C PHE A 14 44.21 -5.67 -38.95
N ALA A 15 44.03 -6.94 -39.29
CA ALA A 15 42.89 -7.73 -38.84
C ALA A 15 42.88 -7.90 -37.30
N PHE A 16 44.04 -8.16 -36.71
CA PHE A 16 44.18 -8.32 -35.26
C PHE A 16 43.91 -7.01 -34.52
N THR A 17 44.47 -5.89 -34.97
CA THR A 17 44.19 -4.57 -34.35
C THR A 17 42.72 -4.21 -34.45
N ARG A 18 42.07 -4.43 -35.60
CA ARG A 18 40.63 -4.21 -35.77
C ARG A 18 39.80 -5.09 -34.83
N TYR A 19 40.16 -6.36 -34.69
CA TYR A 19 39.50 -7.30 -33.78
C TYR A 19 39.66 -6.86 -32.31
N VAL A 20 40.88 -6.50 -31.89
CA VAL A 20 41.15 -6.01 -30.53
C VAL A 20 40.39 -4.72 -30.24
N THR A 21 40.38 -3.75 -31.16
CA THR A 21 39.61 -2.51 -30.99
C THR A 21 38.11 -2.78 -30.86
N GLN A 22 37.57 -3.69 -31.67
CA GLN A 22 36.16 -4.10 -31.57
C GLN A 22 35.86 -4.80 -30.23
N ALA A 23 36.72 -5.72 -29.80
CA ALA A 23 36.58 -6.43 -28.53
C ALA A 23 36.64 -5.48 -27.32
N VAL A 24 37.58 -4.53 -27.31
CA VAL A 24 37.70 -3.52 -26.24
C VAL A 24 36.48 -2.59 -26.22
N THR A 25 35.98 -2.19 -27.40
CA THR A 25 34.77 -1.34 -27.50
C THR A 25 33.52 -2.09 -27.03
N ALA A 26 33.40 -3.38 -27.35
CA ALA A 26 32.31 -4.23 -26.87
C ALA A 26 32.37 -4.41 -25.34
N ALA A 27 33.54 -4.73 -24.80
CA ALA A 27 33.74 -4.92 -23.36
C ALA A 27 33.47 -3.63 -22.56
N THR A 28 33.87 -2.47 -23.08
CA THR A 28 33.60 -1.17 -22.44
C THR A 28 32.11 -0.83 -22.47
N ARG A 29 31.41 -1.07 -23.59
CA ARG A 29 29.94 -0.91 -23.66
C ARG A 29 29.21 -1.84 -22.70
N GLU A 30 29.62 -3.10 -22.60
CA GLU A 30 29.03 -4.05 -21.66
C GLU A 30 29.23 -3.60 -20.21
N ARG A 31 30.44 -3.16 -19.85
CA ARG A 31 30.74 -2.59 -18.53
C ARG A 31 29.87 -1.36 -18.24
N GLN A 32 29.71 -0.46 -19.20
CA GLN A 32 28.85 0.72 -19.07
C GLN A 32 27.37 0.35 -18.88
N GLN A 33 26.87 -0.66 -19.61
CA GLN A 33 25.51 -1.17 -19.44
C GLN A 33 25.28 -1.80 -18.07
N LYS A 34 26.24 -2.57 -17.56
CA LYS A 34 26.17 -3.16 -16.20
C LYS A 34 26.18 -2.06 -15.13
N ALA A 35 27.05 -1.06 -15.26
CA ALA A 35 27.11 0.07 -14.33
C ALA A 35 25.80 0.89 -14.34
N ALA A 36 25.26 1.19 -15.53
CA ALA A 36 23.97 1.86 -15.66
C ALA A 36 22.82 1.07 -15.01
N GLY A 37 22.80 -0.26 -15.20
CA GLY A 37 21.83 -1.14 -14.56
C GLY A 37 21.96 -1.17 -13.03
N GLN A 38 23.19 -1.21 -12.50
CA GLN A 38 23.45 -1.16 -11.06
C GLN A 38 22.99 0.17 -10.44
N MET A 39 23.24 1.31 -11.11
CA MET A 39 22.77 2.60 -10.63
C MET A 39 21.24 2.67 -10.54
N ALA A 40 20.52 2.15 -11.55
CA ALA A 40 19.06 2.06 -11.49
C ALA A 40 18.60 1.11 -10.37
N GLY A 41 19.23 -0.06 -10.25
CA GLY A 41 18.88 -1.07 -9.23
C GLY A 41 19.10 -0.59 -7.80
N ASN A 42 20.19 0.12 -7.54
CA ASN A 42 20.49 0.68 -6.22
C ASN A 42 19.41 1.66 -5.77
N VAL A 43 18.88 2.45 -6.70
CA VAL A 43 17.81 3.40 -6.39
C VAL A 43 16.52 2.66 -6.04
N VAL A 44 16.14 1.63 -6.81
CA VAL A 44 14.98 0.80 -6.47
C VAL A 44 15.15 0.16 -5.09
N ALA A 45 16.32 -0.41 -4.80
CA ALA A 45 16.60 -1.03 -3.51
C ALA A 45 16.50 -0.05 -2.34
N ASP A 46 16.94 1.20 -2.51
CA ASP A 46 16.81 2.23 -1.47
C ASP A 46 15.34 2.60 -1.21
N TYR A 47 14.50 2.70 -2.25
CA TYR A 47 13.06 2.88 -2.07
C TYR A 47 12.41 1.69 -1.37
N MET A 48 12.73 0.46 -1.75
CA MET A 48 12.22 -0.74 -1.04
C MET A 48 12.62 -0.73 0.44
N ARG A 49 13.86 -0.32 0.74
CA ARG A 49 14.34 -0.16 2.12
C ARG A 49 13.54 0.93 2.84
N GLN A 50 13.35 2.10 2.24
CA GLN A 50 12.56 3.19 2.82
C GLN A 50 11.13 2.73 3.15
N PHE A 51 10.46 2.07 2.19
CA PHE A 51 9.11 1.56 2.36
C PHE A 51 9.02 0.48 3.44
N SER A 52 10.03 -0.37 3.57
CA SER A 52 10.08 -1.39 4.62
C SER A 52 10.27 -0.82 6.03
N GLN A 53 10.85 0.38 6.16
CA GLN A 53 11.20 0.96 7.47
C GLN A 53 10.06 1.74 8.11
N ASN A 54 9.15 2.30 7.31
CA ASN A 54 8.05 3.10 7.84
C ASN A 54 6.74 2.79 7.13
N ALA A 55 5.92 1.92 7.73
CA ALA A 55 4.61 1.56 7.18
C ALA A 55 3.59 2.73 7.19
N TYR A 56 3.82 3.76 8.01
CA TYR A 56 2.88 4.86 8.27
C TYR A 56 3.19 6.14 7.48
N SER A 57 4.34 6.25 6.82
CA SER A 57 4.63 7.41 5.96
C SER A 57 3.77 7.38 4.70
N GLY A 58 3.38 8.56 4.20
CA GLY A 58 2.57 8.70 2.99
C GLY A 58 3.24 8.18 1.72
N HIS A 59 3.20 6.86 1.50
CA HIS A 59 3.81 6.14 0.38
C HIS A 59 3.24 6.51 -0.99
N TYR A 60 2.15 7.27 -1.02
CA TYR A 60 1.48 7.72 -2.23
C TYR A 60 1.71 9.21 -2.52
N ASP A 61 2.30 9.96 -1.58
CA ASP A 61 2.64 11.35 -1.82
C ASP A 61 3.89 11.46 -2.69
N THR A 62 3.66 11.64 -3.99
CA THR A 62 4.71 11.81 -5.01
C THR A 62 5.67 12.96 -4.70
N ALA A 63 5.25 14.00 -3.97
CA ALA A 63 6.13 15.10 -3.58
C ALA A 63 7.14 14.63 -2.52
N SER A 64 6.67 13.88 -1.51
CA SER A 64 7.54 13.28 -0.49
C SER A 64 8.52 12.23 -1.03
N LEU A 65 8.14 11.57 -2.14
CA LEU A 65 8.98 10.57 -2.82
C LEU A 65 9.92 11.18 -3.85
N SER A 66 9.72 12.43 -4.23
CA SER A 66 10.58 13.07 -5.22
C SER A 66 12.00 13.21 -4.67
N ARG A 67 12.98 12.68 -5.41
CA ARG A 67 14.39 12.86 -5.07
C ARG A 67 15.10 13.66 -6.16
N PRO A 68 16.02 14.55 -5.76
CA PRO A 68 16.89 15.22 -6.71
C PRO A 68 17.74 14.19 -7.45
N ARG A 69 18.14 14.51 -8.68
CA ARG A 69 18.96 13.63 -9.51
C ARG A 69 20.28 13.35 -8.79
N THR A 70 20.63 12.08 -8.64
CA THR A 70 21.91 11.70 -8.03
C THR A 70 22.97 11.64 -9.11
N PHE A 71 24.06 12.39 -8.92
CA PHE A 71 25.23 12.36 -9.79
C PHE A 71 26.32 11.52 -9.14
N TYR A 72 26.83 10.54 -9.89
CA TYR A 72 27.98 9.73 -9.54
C TYR A 72 29.18 10.18 -10.37
N THR A 73 30.39 9.85 -9.94
CA THR A 73 31.66 10.26 -10.60
C THR A 73 31.71 9.95 -12.10
N ALA A 74 30.92 8.99 -12.60
CA ALA A 74 30.85 8.62 -14.01
C ALA A 74 29.42 8.54 -14.60
N GLY A 75 28.38 8.97 -13.88
CA GLY A 75 27.00 8.75 -14.32
C GLY A 75 25.93 9.45 -13.48
N TYR A 76 24.67 9.13 -13.75
CA TYR A 76 23.52 9.72 -13.08
C TYR A 76 22.42 8.70 -12.86
N SER A 77 21.53 8.97 -11.90
CA SER A 77 20.26 8.26 -11.76
C SER A 77 19.09 9.22 -11.58
N THR A 78 17.92 8.80 -12.08
CA THR A 78 16.65 9.54 -11.96
C THR A 78 15.51 8.57 -11.68
N VAL A 79 14.44 9.05 -11.05
CA VAL A 79 13.24 8.24 -10.77
C VAL A 79 11.99 9.02 -11.08
N THR A 80 10.99 8.33 -11.62
CA THR A 80 9.63 8.83 -11.79
C THR A 80 8.65 7.90 -11.09
N PHE A 81 7.61 8.49 -10.49
CA PHE A 81 6.57 7.78 -9.74
C PHE A 81 5.20 8.05 -10.34
N SER A 82 4.33 7.05 -10.23
CA SER A 82 2.90 7.19 -10.43
C SER A 82 2.19 6.40 -9.35
N ALA A 83 1.49 7.09 -8.45
CA ALA A 83 0.70 6.47 -7.40
C ALA A 83 -0.71 6.18 -7.90
N ASP A 84 -1.22 4.99 -7.59
CA ASP A 84 -2.63 4.61 -7.71
C ASP A 84 -3.10 4.20 -6.32
N GLU A 85 -3.59 5.21 -5.59
CA GLU A 85 -4.09 5.06 -4.22
C GLU A 85 -5.29 4.10 -4.15
N ALA A 86 -6.16 4.10 -5.17
CA ALA A 86 -7.36 3.27 -5.20
C ALA A 86 -7.02 1.78 -5.25
N ASN A 87 -6.02 1.41 -6.05
CA ASN A 87 -5.55 0.03 -6.15
C ASN A 87 -4.41 -0.30 -5.17
N ARG A 88 -4.00 0.67 -4.34
CA ARG A 88 -2.89 0.54 -3.37
C ARG A 88 -1.58 0.15 -4.06
N THR A 89 -1.33 0.72 -5.24
CA THR A 89 -0.11 0.45 -6.00
C THR A 89 0.68 1.72 -6.27
N LEU A 90 2.00 1.56 -6.33
CA LEU A 90 2.94 2.58 -6.74
C LEU A 90 3.77 2.03 -7.87
N TRP A 91 3.65 2.65 -9.05
CA TRP A 91 4.55 2.39 -10.14
C TRP A 91 5.78 3.29 -10.03
N LEU A 92 6.95 2.68 -10.14
CA LEU A 92 8.23 3.37 -10.14
C LEU A 92 9.04 2.99 -11.38
N ARG A 93 9.70 3.99 -11.96
CA ARG A 93 10.69 3.81 -13.02
C ARG A 93 11.98 4.50 -12.61
N ALA A 94 13.01 3.70 -12.39
CA ALA A 94 14.36 4.17 -12.13
C ALA A 94 15.19 4.08 -13.43
N GLU A 95 15.85 5.18 -13.78
CA GLU A 95 16.79 5.24 -14.90
C GLU A 95 18.20 5.50 -14.38
N GLY A 96 19.15 4.68 -14.82
CA GLY A 96 20.58 4.88 -14.59
C GLY A 96 21.29 5.12 -15.92
N GLY A 97 22.21 6.08 -15.94
CA GLY A 97 22.97 6.44 -17.14
C GLY A 97 24.44 6.72 -16.87
N ILE A 98 25.29 6.48 -17.88
CA ILE A 98 26.71 6.85 -17.88
C ILE A 98 26.88 8.07 -18.79
N GLY A 99 27.66 9.07 -18.34
CA GLY A 99 27.77 10.38 -19.01
C GLY A 99 26.83 11.41 -18.42
N THR A 100 26.42 12.40 -19.22
CA THR A 100 25.50 13.45 -18.77
C THR A 100 24.04 13.07 -19.04
N PRO A 101 23.08 13.61 -18.28
CA PRO A 101 21.65 13.39 -18.53
C PRO A 101 21.22 13.79 -19.95
N ASP A 102 21.78 14.87 -20.48
CA ASP A 102 21.40 15.43 -21.79
C ASP A 102 22.07 14.70 -22.96
N ALA A 103 23.20 14.03 -22.72
CA ALA A 103 23.94 13.25 -23.72
C ALA A 103 24.47 11.94 -23.10
N PRO A 104 23.58 10.94 -22.88
CA PRO A 104 23.95 9.67 -22.28
C PRO A 104 24.82 8.83 -23.22
N ALA A 105 25.94 8.30 -22.72
CA ALA A 105 26.68 7.27 -23.45
C ALA A 105 25.93 5.92 -23.40
N THR A 106 25.20 5.65 -22.32
CA THR A 106 24.40 4.44 -22.13
C THR A 106 23.30 4.73 -21.11
N ARG A 107 22.09 4.20 -21.33
CA ARG A 107 20.95 4.26 -20.40
C ARG A 107 20.38 2.87 -20.14
N LYS A 108 19.98 2.61 -18.90
CA LYS A 108 19.19 1.44 -18.50
C LYS A 108 18.03 1.89 -17.63
N ARG A 109 16.90 1.20 -17.78
CA ARG A 109 15.66 1.46 -17.04
C ARG A 109 15.27 0.20 -16.29
N VAL A 110 14.83 0.40 -15.07
CA VAL A 110 14.22 -0.62 -14.23
C VAL A 110 12.84 -0.09 -13.84
N GLU A 111 11.82 -0.90 -14.06
CA GLU A 111 10.44 -0.60 -13.70
C GLU A 111 10.00 -1.59 -12.65
N ALA A 112 9.28 -1.10 -11.65
CA ALA A 112 8.66 -1.94 -10.65
C ALA A 112 7.26 -1.41 -10.30
N LEU A 113 6.37 -2.36 -10.01
CA LEU A 113 5.07 -2.08 -9.41
C LEU A 113 5.12 -2.59 -7.98
N ILE A 114 4.91 -1.69 -7.03
CA ILE A 114 4.82 -2.02 -5.61
C ILE A 114 3.35 -2.03 -5.24
N GLN A 115 2.89 -3.10 -4.62
CA GLN A 115 1.59 -3.15 -3.98
C GLN A 115 1.77 -3.06 -2.48
N PHE A 116 1.16 -2.06 -1.85
CA PHE A 116 1.15 -1.95 -0.40
C PHE A 116 -0.07 -2.69 0.15
N SER A 117 0.19 -3.84 0.77
CA SER A 117 -0.81 -4.54 1.57
C SER A 117 -0.57 -4.17 3.03
N SER A 118 -1.25 -3.13 3.53
CA SER A 118 -1.26 -2.87 4.97
C SER A 118 -2.28 -3.78 5.65
N ASP A 119 -1.88 -4.32 6.79
CA ASP A 119 -2.72 -4.98 7.79
C ASP A 119 -3.92 -4.12 8.22
N LEU A 120 -3.76 -2.80 8.31
CA LEU A 120 -4.83 -1.84 8.63
C LEU A 120 -5.90 -1.73 7.53
N VAL A 121 -5.65 -2.22 6.30
CA VAL A 121 -6.57 -2.13 5.16
C VAL A 121 -6.96 -3.50 4.61
N GLN A 122 -6.71 -4.58 5.36
CA GLN A 122 -7.13 -5.93 4.95
C GLN A 122 -8.66 -6.06 4.94
N TYR A 123 -9.33 -5.37 5.85
CA TYR A 123 -10.79 -5.27 5.93
C TYR A 123 -11.18 -3.80 6.00
N GLY A 124 -12.32 -3.45 5.42
CA GLY A 124 -12.90 -2.10 5.53
C GLY A 124 -13.39 -1.80 6.95
N THR A 125 -13.55 -2.81 7.80
CA THR A 125 -13.80 -2.64 9.23
C THR A 125 -13.11 -3.75 10.02
N MET A 126 -12.28 -3.40 11.01
CA MET A 126 -11.70 -4.34 11.96
C MET A 126 -12.00 -3.89 13.39
N VAL A 127 -12.56 -4.78 14.21
CA VAL A 127 -12.93 -4.51 15.61
C VAL A 127 -12.32 -5.58 16.51
N ASN A 128 -11.40 -5.19 17.38
CA ASN A 128 -10.78 -6.12 18.35
C ASN A 128 -11.66 -6.28 19.61
N GLY A 129 -12.84 -6.84 19.43
CA GLY A 129 -13.82 -7.06 20.49
C GLY A 129 -15.20 -7.37 19.93
N PRO A 130 -16.25 -7.44 20.78
CA PRO A 130 -17.62 -7.56 20.31
C PRO A 130 -18.05 -6.28 19.57
N PHE A 131 -18.85 -6.44 18.52
CA PHE A 131 -19.34 -5.33 17.70
C PHE A 131 -20.86 -5.38 17.55
N THR A 132 -21.53 -4.24 17.69
CA THR A 132 -22.99 -4.13 17.55
C THR A 132 -23.36 -3.06 16.53
N ILE A 133 -24.16 -3.45 15.54
CA ILE A 133 -24.70 -2.59 14.49
C ILE A 133 -26.20 -2.43 14.73
N SER A 134 -26.61 -1.25 15.20
CA SER A 134 -28.01 -0.90 15.46
C SER A 134 -28.64 -0.04 14.36
N ALA A 135 -27.84 0.51 13.46
CA ALA A 135 -28.32 1.31 12.34
C ALA A 135 -29.01 0.43 11.29
N SER A 136 -30.09 0.95 10.70
CA SER A 136 -30.82 0.29 9.61
C SER A 136 -30.50 0.92 8.26
N ASN A 137 -30.65 0.17 7.16
CA ASN A 137 -30.37 0.61 5.78
C ASN A 137 -28.92 1.08 5.58
N VAL A 138 -27.95 0.37 6.16
CA VAL A 138 -26.52 0.69 6.05
C VAL A 138 -25.77 -0.37 5.24
N SER A 139 -24.73 0.06 4.52
CA SER A 139 -23.86 -0.82 3.76
C SER A 139 -22.41 -0.67 4.22
N TYR A 140 -21.76 -1.78 4.56
CA TYR A 140 -20.34 -1.85 4.90
C TYR A 140 -19.55 -2.31 3.68
N LEU A 141 -18.47 -1.61 3.34
CA LEU A 141 -17.60 -1.93 2.21
C LEU A 141 -16.29 -2.57 2.69
N GLY A 142 -15.65 -3.40 1.84
CA GLY A 142 -14.28 -3.88 2.06
C GLY A 142 -14.11 -5.07 3.00
N GLY A 143 -15.17 -5.82 3.32
CA GLY A 143 -15.13 -6.92 4.31
C GLY A 143 -15.07 -6.43 5.76
N LEU A 144 -15.36 -7.32 6.70
CA LEU A 144 -15.41 -7.00 8.13
C LEU A 144 -14.70 -8.07 8.96
N TRP A 145 -13.97 -7.65 9.98
CA TRP A 145 -13.42 -8.52 11.03
C TRP A 145 -13.88 -8.09 12.42
N SER A 146 -14.38 -9.03 13.23
CA SER A 146 -14.73 -8.83 14.64
C SER A 146 -14.05 -9.89 15.54
N ASN A 147 -13.24 -9.48 16.52
CA ASN A 147 -12.66 -10.36 17.54
C ASN A 147 -13.62 -10.58 18.73
N GLY A 148 -14.80 -11.07 18.44
CA GLY A 148 -15.88 -11.23 19.40
C GLY A 148 -17.22 -11.34 18.68
N ASN A 149 -18.30 -11.41 19.45
CA ASN A 149 -19.64 -11.54 18.89
C ASN A 149 -19.99 -10.33 18.00
N LEU A 150 -20.60 -10.61 16.84
CA LEU A 150 -21.20 -9.62 15.97
C LEU A 150 -22.72 -9.62 16.16
N SER A 151 -23.29 -8.51 16.61
CA SER A 151 -24.74 -8.34 16.76
C SER A 151 -25.27 -7.27 15.82
N VAL A 152 -26.18 -7.64 14.92
CA VAL A 152 -26.84 -6.74 13.98
C VAL A 152 -28.31 -6.67 14.35
N THR A 153 -28.71 -5.58 15.01
CA THR A 153 -30.10 -5.33 15.41
C THR A 153 -30.83 -4.40 14.45
N GLY A 154 -30.10 -3.66 13.62
CA GLY A 154 -30.66 -2.85 12.54
C GLY A 154 -31.22 -3.70 11.39
N ALA A 155 -32.24 -3.19 10.71
CA ALA A 155 -32.84 -3.83 9.53
C ALA A 155 -32.11 -3.44 8.24
N SER A 156 -32.11 -4.33 7.24
CA SER A 156 -31.57 -4.04 5.90
C SER A 156 -30.09 -3.61 5.92
N VAL A 157 -29.27 -4.29 6.71
CA VAL A 157 -27.82 -4.09 6.76
C VAL A 157 -27.16 -4.94 5.70
N ARG A 158 -26.28 -4.36 4.87
CA ARG A 158 -25.54 -5.10 3.85
C ARG A 158 -24.03 -5.05 4.10
N PHE A 159 -23.35 -6.17 3.97
CA PHE A 159 -21.89 -6.24 3.87
C PHE A 159 -21.55 -6.51 2.42
N ASN A 160 -20.93 -5.55 1.74
CA ASN A 160 -20.70 -5.56 0.29
C ASN A 160 -19.23 -5.26 -0.01
N GLY A 161 -18.44 -6.26 -0.42
CA GLY A 161 -17.06 -6.03 -0.84
C GLY A 161 -16.00 -6.79 -0.03
N GLY A 162 -16.36 -7.93 0.54
CA GLY A 162 -15.39 -8.83 1.14
C GLY A 162 -16.01 -9.82 2.12
N PRO A 163 -15.21 -10.77 2.63
CA PRO A 163 -15.67 -11.71 3.64
C PRO A 163 -16.00 -11.01 4.95
N VAL A 164 -16.91 -11.60 5.71
CA VAL A 164 -17.22 -11.22 7.09
C VAL A 164 -16.63 -12.30 7.98
N VAL A 165 -15.72 -11.91 8.87
CA VAL A 165 -15.06 -12.82 9.81
C VAL A 165 -15.40 -12.42 11.24
N VAL A 166 -15.92 -13.37 12.01
CA VAL A 166 -16.40 -13.15 13.37
C VAL A 166 -15.83 -14.21 14.29
N ASN A 167 -14.87 -13.84 15.14
CA ASN A 167 -14.37 -14.74 16.19
C ASN A 167 -15.35 -14.79 17.38
N GLY A 168 -16.55 -15.31 17.12
CA GLY A 168 -17.64 -15.40 18.07
C GLY A 168 -18.95 -15.76 17.39
N ASN A 169 -20.06 -15.52 18.11
CA ASN A 169 -21.40 -15.70 17.56
C ASN A 169 -21.77 -14.53 16.65
N VAL A 170 -22.53 -14.84 15.61
CA VAL A 170 -23.24 -13.85 14.79
C VAL A 170 -24.71 -13.88 15.19
N SER A 171 -25.30 -12.71 15.38
CA SER A 171 -26.74 -12.54 15.52
C SER A 171 -27.24 -11.45 14.60
N GLY A 172 -28.28 -11.75 13.81
CA GLY A 172 -28.92 -10.80 12.90
C GLY A 172 -30.11 -11.44 12.21
N ALA A 173 -31.03 -10.61 11.72
CA ALA A 173 -32.21 -11.06 10.99
C ALA A 173 -31.90 -11.40 9.52
N ALA A 174 -32.84 -12.05 8.83
CA ALA A 174 -32.71 -12.40 7.40
C ALA A 174 -32.62 -11.18 6.45
N SER A 175 -32.99 -9.99 6.94
CA SER A 175 -32.79 -8.72 6.23
C SER A 175 -31.34 -8.25 6.24
N VAL A 176 -30.48 -8.87 7.04
CA VAL A 176 -29.02 -8.64 7.01
C VAL A 176 -28.43 -9.52 5.91
N VAL A 177 -27.77 -8.90 4.94
CA VAL A 177 -27.21 -9.59 3.77
C VAL A 177 -25.69 -9.47 3.78
N ILE A 178 -25.01 -10.61 3.77
CA ILE A 178 -23.56 -10.72 3.57
C ILE A 178 -23.33 -11.11 2.11
N ASP A 179 -22.82 -10.17 1.32
CA ASP A 179 -22.44 -10.34 -0.08
C ASP A 179 -20.98 -10.80 -0.16
N GLY A 180 -20.75 -12.02 0.32
CA GLY A 180 -19.43 -12.63 0.47
C GLY A 180 -19.49 -13.88 1.35
N ASP A 181 -18.31 -14.42 1.66
CA ASP A 181 -18.19 -15.55 2.60
C ASP A 181 -18.33 -15.08 4.05
N LEU A 182 -18.95 -15.92 4.88
CA LEU A 182 -19.03 -15.75 6.32
C LEU A 182 -18.15 -16.78 7.02
N TYR A 183 -17.16 -16.30 7.78
CA TYR A 183 -16.35 -17.10 8.68
C TYR A 183 -16.73 -16.79 10.12
N TYR A 184 -17.04 -17.81 10.91
CA TYR A 184 -17.38 -17.64 12.32
C TYR A 184 -16.83 -18.79 13.17
N SER A 185 -16.62 -18.55 14.47
CA SER A 185 -16.17 -19.57 15.43
C SER A 185 -17.19 -19.88 16.52
N GLY A 186 -18.28 -19.10 16.61
CA GLY A 186 -19.33 -19.28 17.60
C GLY A 186 -20.32 -20.40 17.28
N ALA A 187 -21.24 -20.67 18.21
CA ALA A 187 -22.30 -21.66 18.05
C ALA A 187 -23.43 -21.21 17.09
N SER A 188 -23.53 -19.90 16.81
CA SER A 188 -24.59 -19.33 15.98
C SER A 188 -24.02 -18.44 14.86
N ALA A 189 -24.55 -18.60 13.66
CA ALA A 189 -24.38 -17.68 12.53
C ALA A 189 -25.53 -16.68 12.39
N GLY A 190 -26.51 -16.71 13.30
CA GLY A 190 -27.73 -15.90 13.25
C GLY A 190 -28.66 -16.33 12.11
N SER A 191 -29.65 -15.49 11.80
CA SER A 191 -30.58 -15.69 10.68
C SER A 191 -30.18 -14.87 9.45
N VAL A 192 -28.93 -14.41 9.37
CA VAL A 192 -28.45 -13.54 8.29
C VAL A 192 -28.42 -14.28 6.94
N THR A 193 -28.74 -13.58 5.86
CA THR A 193 -28.61 -14.11 4.50
C THR A 193 -27.15 -13.99 4.06
N VAL A 194 -26.52 -15.11 3.66
CA VAL A 194 -25.15 -15.14 3.14
C VAL A 194 -25.21 -15.56 1.68
N LEU A 195 -24.72 -14.72 0.78
CA LEU A 195 -24.72 -14.98 -0.66
C LEU A 195 -23.51 -15.81 -1.11
N GLY A 196 -22.44 -15.84 -0.31
CA GLY A 196 -21.31 -16.77 -0.45
C GLY A 196 -21.49 -18.02 0.43
N ASN A 197 -20.36 -18.55 0.90
CA ASN A 197 -20.33 -19.73 1.75
C ASN A 197 -20.28 -19.37 3.24
N ARG A 198 -20.77 -20.29 4.08
CA ARG A 198 -20.63 -20.21 5.54
C ARG A 198 -19.60 -21.22 6.01
N TYR A 199 -18.66 -20.76 6.81
CA TYR A 199 -17.58 -21.55 7.38
C TYR A 199 -17.55 -21.39 8.89
N ASN A 200 -17.68 -22.50 9.62
CA ASN A 200 -17.51 -22.52 11.08
C ASN A 200 -16.02 -22.72 11.45
N PHE A 201 -15.18 -21.88 10.89
CA PHE A 201 -13.80 -21.71 11.27
C PHE A 201 -13.42 -20.25 11.02
N ILE A 202 -12.38 -19.78 11.69
CA ILE A 202 -11.79 -18.47 11.45
C ILE A 202 -10.44 -18.63 10.76
N PRO A 203 -10.17 -17.95 9.64
CA PRO A 203 -8.81 -17.88 9.11
C PRO A 203 -7.88 -17.22 10.15
N GLY A 204 -6.58 -17.46 10.05
CA GLY A 204 -5.62 -16.69 10.85
C GLY A 204 -5.61 -15.23 10.39
N THR A 205 -5.54 -14.28 11.33
CA THR A 205 -5.24 -12.88 11.02
C THR A 205 -4.20 -12.34 11.98
N THR A 206 -3.40 -11.39 11.51
CA THR A 206 -2.52 -10.58 12.36
C THR A 206 -3.24 -9.27 12.64
N TRP A 207 -3.34 -8.89 13.92
CA TRP A 207 -3.86 -7.58 14.28
C TRP A 207 -2.78 -6.52 14.05
N PRO A 208 -3.14 -5.39 13.43
CA PRO A 208 -2.19 -4.31 13.24
C PRO A 208 -1.67 -3.81 14.60
N THR A 209 -0.35 -3.68 14.70
CA THR A 209 0.27 -3.09 15.89
C THR A 209 0.14 -1.57 15.77
N LEU A 210 -0.69 -0.96 16.62
CA LEU A 210 -0.91 0.48 16.59
C LEU A 210 0.34 1.22 17.10
N ASP A 211 0.84 2.17 16.29
CA ASP A 211 1.84 3.14 16.75
C ASP A 211 1.14 4.29 17.48
N PHE A 212 1.08 4.21 18.81
CA PHE A 212 0.46 5.24 19.63
C PHE A 212 1.14 6.61 19.50
N ASN A 213 2.45 6.67 19.21
CA ASN A 213 3.14 7.95 19.01
C ASN A 213 2.66 8.63 17.73
N TYR A 214 2.45 7.85 16.66
CA TYR A 214 1.89 8.37 15.41
C TYR A 214 0.47 8.92 15.62
N TYR A 215 -0.41 8.16 16.26
CA TYR A 215 -1.79 8.59 16.50
C TYR A 215 -1.88 9.77 17.47
N ASP A 216 -0.99 9.85 18.45
CA ASP A 216 -0.89 10.99 19.36
C ASP A 216 -0.39 12.27 18.66
N ALA A 217 0.42 12.15 17.60
CA ALA A 217 0.90 13.28 16.82
C ALA A 217 -0.06 13.73 15.70
N HIS A 218 -0.90 12.83 15.17
CA HIS A 218 -1.69 13.08 13.95
C HIS A 218 -3.21 13.00 14.15
N TYR A 219 -3.71 13.05 15.39
CA TYR A 219 -5.14 13.01 15.64
C TYR A 219 -5.87 14.25 15.10
N THR A 220 -7.09 14.04 14.62
CA THR A 220 -8.07 15.12 14.38
C THR A 220 -8.80 15.48 15.66
N TYR A 221 -9.10 14.48 16.50
CA TYR A 221 -9.68 14.67 17.83
C TYR A 221 -9.11 13.64 18.81
N LYS A 222 -8.63 14.09 19.97
CA LYS A 222 -8.20 13.25 21.08
C LYS A 222 -9.13 13.42 22.27
N THR A 223 -9.43 12.32 22.96
CA THR A 223 -10.16 12.37 24.24
C THR A 223 -9.71 11.27 25.19
N THR A 224 -9.74 11.59 26.48
CA THR A 224 -9.54 10.64 27.59
C THR A 224 -10.85 10.33 28.32
N VAL A 225 -11.96 10.88 27.84
CA VAL A 225 -13.29 10.74 28.44
C VAL A 225 -14.20 10.09 27.42
N SER A 226 -15.14 9.26 27.87
CA SER A 226 -16.10 8.62 26.98
C SER A 226 -16.93 9.66 26.23
N ARG A 227 -17.03 9.52 24.90
CA ARG A 227 -17.72 10.47 24.03
C ARG A 227 -18.62 9.78 23.02
N THR A 228 -19.63 10.52 22.57
CA THR A 228 -20.38 10.16 21.36
C THR A 228 -19.90 11.00 20.20
N ILE A 229 -19.53 10.35 19.11
CA ILE A 229 -19.12 10.92 17.83
C ILE A 229 -20.26 10.72 16.84
N VAL A 230 -20.68 11.78 16.17
CA VAL A 230 -21.71 11.75 15.13
C VAL A 230 -21.06 12.09 13.80
N MET A 231 -20.93 11.12 12.90
CA MET A 231 -20.49 11.32 11.52
C MET A 231 -21.61 11.99 10.73
N ASN A 232 -21.36 13.20 10.25
CA ASN A 232 -22.33 13.99 9.49
C ASN A 232 -22.21 13.66 8.00
N SER A 233 -23.27 13.93 7.23
CA SER A 233 -23.28 13.74 5.77
C SER A 233 -22.39 14.73 5.00
N THR A 234 -21.82 15.73 5.67
CA THR A 234 -21.12 16.88 5.08
C THR A 234 -19.60 16.85 5.25
N GLN A 235 -18.97 15.67 5.26
CA GLN A 235 -17.52 15.52 5.52
C GLN A 235 -17.06 16.16 6.85
N THR A 236 -17.92 16.10 7.86
CA THR A 236 -17.62 16.56 9.21
C THR A 236 -18.04 15.50 10.21
N PHE A 237 -17.52 15.58 11.43
CA PHE A 237 -18.04 14.83 12.56
C PHE A 237 -18.26 15.74 13.75
N THR A 238 -19.33 15.47 14.51
CA THR A 238 -19.69 16.21 15.72
C THR A 238 -19.40 15.35 16.94
N VAL A 239 -18.58 15.87 17.85
CA VAL A 239 -18.40 15.31 19.18
C VAL A 239 -19.45 15.90 20.10
N VAL A 240 -20.36 15.06 20.60
CA VAL A 240 -21.48 15.49 21.43
C VAL A 240 -20.97 16.20 22.69
N GLY A 241 -21.43 17.43 22.88
CA GLY A 241 -21.05 18.29 24.01
C GLY A 241 -19.65 18.91 23.88
N VAL A 242 -19.02 18.89 22.70
CA VAL A 242 -17.73 19.54 22.45
C VAL A 242 -17.80 20.44 21.22
N GLY A 243 -18.12 19.90 20.06
CA GLY A 243 -18.13 20.68 18.81
C GLY A 243 -18.07 19.83 17.56
N THR A 244 -18.01 20.50 16.40
CA THR A 244 -17.95 19.87 15.07
C THR A 244 -16.57 20.10 14.45
N TYR A 245 -16.03 19.04 13.84
CA TYR A 245 -14.70 18.98 13.24
C TYR A 245 -14.83 18.63 11.76
N ALA A 246 -13.96 19.20 10.92
CA ALA A 246 -13.87 18.84 9.51
C ALA A 246 -13.04 17.55 9.34
N ILE A 247 -13.45 16.69 8.40
CA ILE A 247 -12.70 15.50 8.02
C ILE A 247 -11.70 15.92 6.92
N PRO A 248 -10.38 15.81 7.15
CA PRO A 248 -9.40 16.06 6.11
C PRO A 248 -9.59 15.12 4.90
N ALA A 249 -9.11 15.53 3.73
CA ALA A 249 -9.16 14.69 2.53
C ALA A 249 -8.43 13.34 2.71
N SER A 250 -7.41 13.31 3.58
CA SER A 250 -6.66 12.11 3.98
C SER A 250 -7.40 11.22 4.98
N GLY A 251 -8.61 11.58 5.39
CA GLY A 251 -9.35 10.93 6.48
C GLY A 251 -9.11 11.59 7.84
N ALA A 252 -9.95 11.24 8.81
CA ALA A 252 -9.88 11.73 10.19
C ALA A 252 -9.40 10.64 11.14
N ILE A 253 -8.56 11.03 12.10
CA ILE A 253 -8.10 10.17 13.20
C ILE A 253 -8.80 10.61 14.48
N ILE A 254 -9.60 9.73 15.06
CA ILE A 254 -10.29 9.94 16.34
C ILE A 254 -9.63 9.04 17.38
N TYR A 255 -8.88 9.63 18.30
CA TYR A 255 -8.08 8.90 19.27
C TYR A 255 -8.70 8.97 20.68
N GLY A 256 -9.26 7.85 21.13
CA GLY A 256 -9.77 7.69 22.49
C GLY A 256 -8.76 6.93 23.36
N GLU A 257 -8.21 7.58 24.37
CA GLU A 257 -7.25 6.98 25.29
C GLU A 257 -7.98 6.54 26.56
N ASN A 258 -8.00 5.23 26.84
CA ASN A 258 -8.64 4.63 28.03
C ASN A 258 -10.10 5.06 28.26
N CYS A 259 -10.87 5.22 27.18
CA CYS A 259 -12.27 5.65 27.23
C CYS A 259 -13.15 4.91 26.23
N ASN A 260 -14.47 5.05 26.38
CA ASN A 260 -15.43 4.46 25.45
C ASN A 260 -15.88 5.49 24.41
N LEU A 261 -15.69 5.17 23.13
CA LEU A 261 -16.23 5.97 22.04
C LEU A 261 -17.48 5.31 21.48
N THR A 262 -18.57 6.07 21.41
CA THR A 262 -19.79 5.68 20.70
C THR A 262 -19.83 6.42 19.37
N VAL A 263 -19.73 5.72 18.25
CA VAL A 263 -19.82 6.34 16.92
C VAL A 263 -21.22 6.13 16.33
N ARG A 264 -21.83 7.20 15.83
CA ARG A 264 -23.15 7.22 15.18
C ARG A 264 -23.05 7.95 13.85
N GLY A 265 -23.90 7.65 12.87
CA GLY A 265 -24.01 8.42 11.63
C GLY A 265 -24.17 7.55 10.38
N ALA A 266 -24.42 8.20 9.25
CA ALA A 266 -24.43 7.55 7.94
C ALA A 266 -22.97 7.32 7.51
N VAL A 267 -22.49 6.09 7.65
CA VAL A 267 -21.15 5.72 7.19
C VAL A 267 -21.20 5.59 5.67
N ASN A 268 -21.05 6.71 4.96
CA ASN A 268 -20.57 6.67 3.58
C ASN A 268 -19.05 6.54 3.66
N GLY A 269 -18.60 5.29 3.80
CA GLY A 269 -17.19 4.96 3.85
C GLY A 269 -16.48 5.34 2.55
N ARG A 270 -15.35 6.02 2.69
CA ARG A 270 -14.13 5.61 1.98
C ARG A 270 -13.27 4.86 2.97
#